data_AF-A0A3G5T0N0-F1
#
_entry.id   AF-A0A3G5T0N0-F1
#
_cell.length_a   1.000
_cell.length_b   1.000
_cell.length_c   1.000
_cell.angle_alpha   90.00
_cell.angle_beta   90.00
_cell.angle_gamma   90.00
#
_symmetry.space_group_name_H-M   'P 1'
#
loop_
_entity.id
_entity.type
_entity.pdbx_description
1 polymer ?
#
loop_
_entity_poly.entity_id
_entity_poly.type
_entity_poly.pdbx_seq_one_letter_code
_entity_poly.pdbx_strand_id
1 'polypeptide(L)'
;MRIYRAPRPDADLEWLSSRPEHEAATGYDAQGWESSTWILHAMYHNPAFDDLGTYDELHQRELRSGTATPLIVGGLDLDEITTVTGAPLGFAARPGESWRRLPWHDYFTAVNVEPDRQYPPCFRWFPHRTWPVSIAPPPEGSLDGESLETLVESLAGHSPQGARTECIFLYASLPAGDFENPHVWRGPLGATGDLLEHHGGPYSFTPTNIWPHDRSWFVWTDYDLSGTKVSGSRHLIQTLDAAPALETWSDPR
;
A
#
# COMPACT_ATOMS: atom_id res chain seq x y z
N MET A 1 16.02 -7.24 19.55
CA MET A 1 14.69 -7.75 19.89
C MET A 1 14.08 -8.25 18.59
N ARG A 2 13.33 -9.35 18.61
CA ARG A 2 12.62 -9.85 17.41
C ARG A 2 11.18 -9.36 17.46
N ILE A 3 10.53 -9.27 16.30
CA ILE A 3 9.10 -8.99 16.24
C ILE A 3 8.30 -10.16 16.81
N TYR A 4 7.20 -9.89 17.51
CA TYR A 4 6.36 -10.90 18.15
C TYR A 4 4.90 -10.45 18.22
N ARG A 5 3.99 -11.42 18.29
CA ARG A 5 2.55 -11.14 18.43
C ARG A 5 2.28 -10.51 19.79
N ALA A 6 1.56 -9.39 19.81
CA ALA A 6 1.23 -8.70 21.05
C ALA A 6 0.32 -9.60 21.93
N PRO A 7 0.66 -9.81 23.21
CA PRO A 7 -0.14 -10.66 24.10
C PRO A 7 -1.45 -9.99 24.56
N ARG A 8 -1.53 -8.66 24.45
CA ARG A 8 -2.73 -7.86 24.78
C ARG A 8 -2.99 -6.84 23.67
N PRO A 9 -3.50 -7.28 22.50
CA PRO A 9 -3.76 -6.40 21.37
C PRO A 9 -4.70 -5.24 21.73
N ASP A 10 -5.72 -5.49 22.55
CA ASP A 10 -6.70 -4.46 22.95
C ASP A 10 -6.05 -3.27 23.67
N ALA A 11 -5.03 -3.52 24.50
CA ALA A 11 -4.32 -2.46 25.20
C ALA A 11 -3.50 -1.57 24.25
N ASP A 12 -3.00 -2.13 23.15
CA ASP A 12 -2.30 -1.38 22.12
C ASP A 12 -3.25 -0.56 21.25
N LEU A 13 -4.50 -1.03 21.10
CA LEU A 13 -5.54 -0.42 20.28
C LEU A 13 -6.48 0.50 21.06
N GLU A 14 -6.42 0.52 22.40
CA GLU A 14 -7.35 1.28 23.25
C GLU A 14 -7.49 2.75 22.85
N TRP A 15 -6.39 3.37 22.44
CA TRP A 15 -6.39 4.78 22.03
C TRP A 15 -7.05 5.04 20.67
N LEU A 16 -7.27 4.00 19.87
CA LEU A 16 -8.02 4.03 18.61
C LEU A 16 -9.50 3.64 18.82
N SER A 17 -9.94 3.32 20.04
CA SER A 17 -11.31 2.85 20.32
C SER A 17 -12.43 3.84 19.96
N SER A 18 -12.10 5.14 19.83
CA SER A 18 -13.05 6.16 19.39
C SER A 18 -13.21 6.26 17.87
N ARG A 19 -12.40 5.51 17.11
CA ARG A 19 -12.48 5.46 15.65
C ARG A 19 -13.71 4.67 15.19
N PRO A 20 -14.22 4.96 13.99
CA PRO A 20 -15.31 4.18 13.40
C PRO A 20 -15.00 2.69 13.35
N GLU A 21 -15.97 1.85 13.69
CA GLU A 21 -15.81 0.39 13.75
C GLU A 21 -15.36 -0.22 12.40
N HIS A 22 -15.81 0.36 11.28
CA HIS A 22 -15.42 -0.12 9.95
C HIS A 22 -13.93 0.01 9.64
N GLU A 23 -13.21 0.92 10.32
CA GLU A 23 -11.76 1.08 10.17
C GLU A 23 -10.99 -0.12 10.72
N ALA A 24 -11.60 -0.97 11.57
CA ALA A 24 -10.97 -2.22 12.00
C ALA A 24 -10.74 -3.20 10.83
N ALA A 25 -11.54 -3.10 9.76
CA ALA A 25 -11.44 -3.98 8.61
C ALA A 25 -10.32 -3.56 7.64
N THR A 26 -10.10 -2.25 7.48
CA THR A 26 -9.20 -1.71 6.45
C THR A 26 -7.99 -0.96 7.00
N GLY A 27 -8.05 -0.43 8.22
CA GLY A 27 -7.01 0.39 8.86
C GLY A 27 -7.55 1.65 9.50
N TYR A 28 -6.88 2.12 10.56
CA TYR A 28 -7.30 3.32 11.28
C TYR A 28 -6.65 4.59 10.73
N ASP A 29 -7.46 5.57 10.34
CA ASP A 29 -6.97 6.89 9.93
C ASP A 29 -6.94 7.88 11.10
N ALA A 30 -6.04 7.63 12.05
CA ALA A 30 -5.83 8.51 13.20
C ALA A 30 -5.31 9.89 12.79
N GLN A 31 -5.60 10.91 13.60
CA GLN A 31 -5.19 12.30 13.37
C GLN A 31 -4.53 12.89 14.64
N GLY A 32 -3.94 14.08 14.52
CA GLY A 32 -3.41 14.84 15.66
C GLY A 32 -1.93 15.21 15.57
N TRP A 33 -1.27 14.87 14.47
CA TRP A 33 0.12 15.27 14.19
C TRP A 33 0.20 16.64 13.51
N GLU A 34 1.40 17.24 13.52
CA GLU A 34 1.64 18.57 12.96
C GLU A 34 1.44 18.61 11.43
N SER A 35 1.78 17.52 10.75
CA SER A 35 1.74 17.43 9.30
C SER A 35 1.56 15.97 8.86
N SER A 36 1.08 15.78 7.63
CA SER A 36 0.99 14.46 6.99
C SER A 36 1.27 14.55 5.49
N THR A 37 1.77 13.47 4.90
CA THR A 37 1.91 13.29 3.45
C THR A 37 1.49 11.89 3.06
N TRP A 38 1.01 11.72 1.83
CA TRP A 38 0.81 10.42 1.22
C TRP A 38 2.07 10.00 0.49
N ILE A 39 2.50 8.76 0.69
CA ILE A 39 3.44 8.07 -0.20
C ILE A 39 2.60 7.34 -1.24
N LEU A 40 2.73 7.73 -2.50
CA LEU A 40 2.03 7.10 -3.62
C LEU A 40 2.70 5.76 -3.94
N HIS A 41 1.91 4.69 -4.04
CA HIS A 41 2.47 3.36 -4.30
C HIS A 41 3.10 3.30 -5.69
N ALA A 42 4.17 2.50 -5.83
CA ALA A 42 4.97 2.50 -7.03
C ALA A 42 4.24 1.93 -8.25
N MET A 43 4.31 2.66 -9.35
CA MET A 43 3.87 2.24 -10.68
C MET A 43 5.10 2.09 -11.58
N TYR A 44 5.04 1.18 -12.55
CA TYR A 44 6.14 0.96 -13.50
C TYR A 44 5.64 0.91 -14.94
N HIS A 45 6.47 1.35 -15.88
CA HIS A 45 6.24 1.26 -17.32
C HIS A 45 7.27 0.36 -17.99
N ASN A 46 6.81 -0.45 -18.94
CA ASN A 46 7.62 -1.24 -19.83
C ASN A 46 7.19 -1.00 -21.29
N PRO A 47 7.96 -0.18 -22.05
CA PRO A 47 7.62 0.16 -23.43
C PRO A 47 7.52 -1.05 -24.39
N ALA A 48 8.11 -2.20 -24.05
CA ALA A 48 8.03 -3.39 -24.89
C ALA A 48 6.59 -3.94 -25.01
N PHE A 49 5.67 -3.49 -24.17
CA PHE A 49 4.29 -3.95 -24.11
C PHE A 49 3.26 -2.90 -24.54
N ASP A 50 3.70 -1.74 -25.08
CA ASP A 50 2.79 -0.62 -25.40
C ASP A 50 1.70 -1.01 -26.43
N ASP A 51 2.03 -1.93 -27.34
CA ASP A 51 1.09 -2.40 -28.38
C ASP A 51 0.20 -3.57 -27.92
N LEU A 52 0.31 -4.01 -26.66
CA LEU A 52 -0.48 -5.13 -26.15
C LEU A 52 -1.87 -4.73 -25.65
N GLY A 53 -2.24 -3.45 -25.69
CA GLY A 53 -3.55 -2.99 -25.22
C GLY A 53 -3.68 -3.07 -23.70
N THR A 54 -4.88 -3.38 -23.21
CA THR A 54 -5.19 -3.43 -21.76
C THR A 54 -5.13 -4.85 -21.19
N TYR A 55 -5.01 -4.96 -19.86
CA TYR A 55 -5.03 -6.27 -19.17
C TYR A 55 -6.30 -7.06 -19.47
N ASP A 56 -7.45 -6.40 -19.52
CA ASP A 56 -8.72 -7.04 -19.86
C ASP A 56 -8.73 -7.55 -21.31
N GLU A 57 -8.29 -6.74 -22.27
CA GLU A 57 -8.20 -7.15 -23.67
C GLU A 57 -7.22 -8.32 -23.88
N LEU A 58 -6.10 -8.35 -23.15
CA LEU A 58 -5.17 -9.46 -23.16
C LEU A 58 -5.82 -10.73 -22.60
N HIS A 59 -6.38 -10.68 -21.40
CA HIS A 59 -7.04 -11.82 -20.76
C HIS A 59 -8.18 -12.38 -21.63
N GLN A 60 -9.02 -11.50 -22.19
CA GLN A 60 -10.11 -11.90 -23.08
C GLN A 60 -9.60 -12.54 -24.39
N ARG A 61 -8.44 -12.13 -24.91
CA ARG A 61 -7.80 -12.82 -26.05
C ARG A 61 -7.31 -14.20 -25.66
N GLU A 62 -6.73 -14.36 -24.47
CA GLU A 62 -6.24 -15.64 -23.96
C GLU A 62 -7.38 -16.63 -23.69
N LEU A 63 -8.52 -16.16 -23.18
CA LEU A 63 -9.72 -16.97 -23.04
C LEU A 63 -10.24 -17.44 -24.41
N ARG A 64 -10.33 -16.54 -25.39
CA ARG A 64 -10.79 -16.89 -26.75
C ARG A 64 -9.83 -17.84 -27.46
N SER A 65 -8.53 -17.77 -27.20
CA SER A 65 -7.54 -18.70 -27.77
C SER A 65 -7.44 -20.03 -27.01
N GLY A 66 -8.07 -20.15 -25.84
CA GLY A 66 -7.96 -21.31 -24.95
C GLY A 66 -6.60 -21.41 -24.24
N THR A 67 -5.86 -20.30 -24.17
CA THR A 67 -4.58 -20.21 -23.43
C THR A 67 -4.80 -19.93 -21.95
N ALA A 68 -5.90 -19.25 -21.61
CA ALA A 68 -6.41 -19.11 -20.25
C ALA A 68 -7.70 -19.94 -20.08
N THR A 69 -8.01 -20.34 -18.84
CA THR A 69 -9.26 -21.02 -18.47
C THR A 69 -10.16 -20.03 -17.72
N PRO A 70 -11.47 -19.99 -18.00
CA PRO A 70 -12.38 -19.12 -17.27
C PRO A 70 -12.40 -19.38 -15.76
N LEU A 71 -12.50 -18.31 -14.96
CA LEU A 71 -12.59 -18.35 -13.51
C LEU A 71 -14.03 -18.57 -13.07
N ILE A 72 -14.36 -19.82 -12.72
CA ILE A 72 -15.69 -20.18 -12.23
C ILE A 72 -15.72 -20.20 -10.70
N VAL A 73 -16.54 -19.34 -10.10
CA VAL A 73 -16.76 -19.28 -8.64
C VAL A 73 -18.24 -19.42 -8.34
N GLY A 74 -18.61 -20.43 -7.54
CA GLY A 74 -20.02 -20.68 -7.21
C GLY A 74 -20.91 -20.99 -8.42
N GLY A 75 -20.33 -21.46 -9.54
CA GLY A 75 -21.05 -21.73 -10.79
C GLY A 75 -21.29 -20.49 -11.67
N LEU A 76 -20.76 -19.33 -11.29
CA LEU A 76 -20.74 -18.12 -12.10
C LEU A 76 -19.39 -17.99 -12.79
N ASP A 77 -19.42 -17.67 -14.08
CA ASP A 77 -18.23 -17.27 -14.82
C ASP A 77 -17.92 -15.81 -14.50
N LEU A 78 -16.84 -15.58 -13.75
CA LEU A 78 -16.44 -14.23 -13.36
C LEU A 78 -15.90 -13.43 -14.55
N ASP A 79 -15.38 -14.08 -15.59
CA ASP A 79 -14.82 -13.40 -16.76
C ASP A 79 -15.90 -12.81 -17.69
N GLU A 80 -17.15 -13.26 -17.54
CA GLU A 80 -18.31 -12.70 -18.24
C GLU A 80 -18.92 -11.47 -17.53
N ILE A 81 -18.68 -11.31 -16.23
CA ILE A 81 -19.35 -10.30 -15.39
C ILE A 81 -18.39 -9.31 -14.71
N THR A 82 -17.08 -9.54 -14.80
CA THR A 82 -16.05 -8.66 -14.24
C THR A 82 -15.07 -8.18 -15.30
N THR A 83 -14.20 -7.25 -14.93
CA THR A 83 -13.15 -6.70 -15.79
C THR A 83 -11.81 -6.90 -15.09
N VAL A 84 -10.81 -7.39 -15.83
CA VAL A 84 -9.45 -7.48 -15.30
C VAL A 84 -8.83 -6.09 -15.29
N THR A 85 -8.69 -5.51 -14.10
CA THR A 85 -8.17 -4.15 -13.94
C THR A 85 -6.67 -4.10 -14.20
N GLY A 86 -5.94 -5.15 -13.83
CA GLY A 86 -4.48 -5.20 -13.81
C GLY A 86 -3.86 -4.67 -12.51
N ALA A 87 -4.65 -4.02 -11.63
CA ALA A 87 -4.20 -3.54 -10.33
C ALA A 87 -3.92 -4.71 -9.38
N PRO A 88 -2.67 -4.88 -8.87
CA PRO A 88 -2.39 -5.88 -7.87
C PRO A 88 -2.91 -5.44 -6.50
N LEU A 89 -3.18 -6.40 -5.64
CA LEU A 89 -3.62 -6.20 -4.26
C LEU A 89 -2.57 -6.78 -3.31
N GLY A 90 -2.10 -5.96 -2.37
CA GLY A 90 -1.04 -6.31 -1.44
C GLY A 90 0.37 -6.00 -1.94
N PHE A 91 1.35 -6.56 -1.23
CA PHE A 91 2.76 -6.30 -1.46
C PHE A 91 3.17 -6.75 -2.86
N ALA A 92 3.60 -5.79 -3.68
CA ALA A 92 4.15 -6.04 -4.99
C ALA A 92 5.65 -5.77 -4.99
N ALA A 93 6.45 -6.78 -5.35
CA ALA A 93 7.86 -6.56 -5.66
C ALA A 93 8.00 -5.85 -7.01
N ARG A 94 9.14 -5.19 -7.22
CA ARG A 94 9.48 -4.59 -8.51
C ARG A 94 9.39 -5.66 -9.62
N PRO A 95 8.65 -5.41 -10.72
CA PRO A 95 8.36 -6.41 -11.75
C PRO A 95 9.55 -6.82 -12.64
N GLY A 96 10.75 -6.26 -12.41
CA GLY A 96 12.00 -6.63 -13.09
C GLY A 96 12.80 -5.44 -13.60
N GLU A 97 13.96 -5.70 -14.19
CA GLU A 97 14.90 -4.67 -14.68
C GLU A 97 14.42 -3.95 -15.95
N SER A 98 13.63 -4.63 -16.79
CA SER A 98 13.02 -4.04 -17.99
C SER A 98 11.93 -3.02 -17.66
N TRP A 99 11.42 -3.04 -16.43
CA TRP A 99 10.42 -2.11 -15.93
C TRP A 99 11.07 -0.90 -15.29
N ARG A 100 10.60 0.28 -15.68
CA ARG A 100 11.08 1.58 -15.18
C ARG A 100 10.03 2.20 -14.29
N ARG A 101 10.44 2.80 -13.17
CA ARG A 101 9.52 3.55 -12.30
C ARG A 101 8.82 4.62 -13.14
N LEU A 102 7.49 4.65 -13.07
CA LEU A 102 6.65 5.66 -13.69
C LEU A 102 6.04 6.51 -12.58
N PRO A 103 6.53 7.75 -12.38
CA PRO A 103 5.90 8.67 -11.43
C PRO A 103 4.43 8.92 -11.80
N TRP A 104 3.56 9.01 -10.80
CA TRP A 104 2.15 9.37 -10.98
C TRP A 104 2.03 10.72 -11.68
N HIS A 105 2.88 11.69 -11.34
CA HIS A 105 2.92 12.99 -12.04
C HIS A 105 3.14 12.85 -13.55
N ASP A 106 4.11 12.03 -13.96
CA ASP A 106 4.43 11.81 -15.37
C ASP A 106 3.28 11.08 -16.09
N TYR A 107 2.67 10.10 -15.41
CA TYR A 107 1.50 9.41 -15.92
C TYR A 107 0.32 10.36 -16.16
N PHE A 108 -0.08 11.14 -15.14
CA PHE A 108 -1.22 12.08 -15.24
C PHE A 108 -0.98 13.15 -16.29
N THR A 109 0.27 13.62 -16.43
CA THR A 109 0.67 14.54 -17.49
C THR A 109 0.49 13.90 -18.86
N ALA A 110 0.92 12.64 -19.04
CA ALA A 110 0.83 11.93 -20.31
C ALA A 110 -0.63 11.65 -20.73
N VAL A 111 -1.50 11.27 -19.79
CA VAL A 111 -2.92 11.01 -20.07
C VAL A 111 -3.78 12.28 -20.06
N ASN A 112 -3.21 13.42 -19.67
CA ASN A 112 -3.89 14.71 -19.55
C ASN A 112 -5.16 14.64 -18.65
N VAL A 113 -5.01 14.06 -17.47
CA VAL A 113 -6.07 13.92 -16.46
C VAL A 113 -5.57 14.45 -15.12
N GLU A 114 -6.40 15.25 -14.47
CA GLU A 114 -6.15 15.69 -13.10
C GLU A 114 -6.75 14.69 -12.11
N PRO A 115 -5.99 14.22 -11.10
CA PRO A 115 -6.50 13.30 -10.09
C PRO A 115 -7.59 13.97 -9.24
N ASP A 116 -8.67 13.25 -8.92
CA ASP A 116 -9.74 13.73 -8.04
C ASP A 116 -9.31 13.68 -6.56
N ARG A 117 -8.70 14.79 -6.12
CA ARG A 117 -8.16 14.97 -4.78
C ARG A 117 -9.21 15.11 -3.67
N GLN A 118 -10.52 14.95 -3.98
CA GLN A 118 -11.54 14.78 -2.94
C GLN A 118 -11.42 13.42 -2.25
N TYR A 119 -10.80 12.46 -2.92
CA TYR A 119 -10.53 11.12 -2.40
C TYR A 119 -9.06 10.95 -2.05
N PRO A 120 -8.73 10.12 -1.04
CA PRO A 120 -7.37 9.60 -0.88
C PRO A 120 -6.86 8.93 -2.16
N PRO A 121 -5.53 8.76 -2.32
CA PRO A 121 -4.95 8.06 -3.48
C PRO A 121 -5.55 6.66 -3.65
N CYS A 122 -6.34 6.46 -4.71
CA CYS A 122 -7.04 5.21 -5.00
C CYS A 122 -7.38 5.13 -6.49
N PHE A 123 -8.03 4.04 -6.90
CA PHE A 123 -8.47 3.82 -8.28
C PHE A 123 -9.27 5.00 -8.88
N ARG A 124 -9.96 5.80 -8.06
CA ARG A 124 -10.77 6.95 -8.50
C ARG A 124 -9.94 8.09 -9.10
N TRP A 125 -8.64 8.13 -8.83
CA TRP A 125 -7.76 9.14 -9.43
C TRP A 125 -7.47 8.84 -10.91
N PHE A 126 -7.64 7.58 -11.34
CA PHE A 126 -7.26 7.13 -12.67
C PHE A 126 -8.47 7.12 -13.63
N PRO A 127 -8.27 7.47 -14.90
CA PRO A 127 -9.37 7.59 -15.87
C PRO A 127 -9.83 6.25 -16.45
N HIS A 128 -9.08 5.16 -16.22
CA HIS A 128 -9.32 3.88 -16.86
C HIS A 128 -9.90 2.86 -15.88
N ARG A 129 -10.76 1.97 -16.40
CA ARG A 129 -11.25 0.80 -15.66
C ARG A 129 -10.27 -0.38 -15.69
N THR A 130 -9.41 -0.42 -16.70
CA THR A 130 -8.37 -1.42 -16.89
C THR A 130 -7.10 -0.73 -17.35
N TRP A 131 -5.97 -1.16 -16.82
CA TRP A 131 -4.68 -0.58 -17.11
C TRP A 131 -4.10 -1.09 -18.44
N PRO A 132 -3.30 -0.28 -19.15
CA PRO A 132 -2.47 -0.78 -20.24
C PRO A 132 -1.51 -1.87 -19.71
N VAL A 133 -1.30 -2.94 -20.48
CA VAL A 133 -0.37 -4.03 -20.11
C VAL A 133 1.07 -3.52 -19.98
N SER A 134 1.41 -2.43 -20.65
CA SER A 134 2.71 -1.78 -20.49
C SER A 134 2.90 -1.07 -19.17
N ILE A 135 1.86 -0.91 -18.36
CA ILE A 135 1.93 -0.30 -17.05
C ILE A 135 1.67 -1.37 -16.00
N ALA A 136 2.61 -1.57 -15.08
CA ALA A 136 2.36 -2.28 -13.84
C ALA A 136 1.79 -1.24 -12.86
N PRO A 137 0.47 -1.24 -12.61
CA PRO A 137 -0.18 -0.22 -11.82
C PRO A 137 0.23 -0.26 -10.35
N PRO A 138 -0.01 0.82 -9.61
CA PRO A 138 0.27 0.86 -8.18
C PRO A 138 -0.55 -0.22 -7.44
N PRO A 139 0.07 -1.01 -6.55
CA PRO A 139 -0.67 -1.96 -5.73
C PRO A 139 -1.64 -1.26 -4.79
N GLU A 140 -2.75 -1.90 -4.50
CA GLU A 140 -3.69 -1.50 -3.45
C GLU A 140 -3.27 -2.11 -2.10
N GLY A 141 -3.47 -1.37 -1.00
CA GLY A 141 -3.33 -1.87 0.36
C GLY A 141 -1.91 -2.11 0.89
N SER A 142 -0.86 -1.86 0.09
CA SER A 142 0.52 -2.10 0.53
C SER A 142 1.54 -1.28 -0.24
N LEU A 143 2.61 -0.88 0.44
CA LEU A 143 3.83 -0.38 -0.21
C LEU A 143 4.55 -1.53 -0.93
N ASP A 144 5.31 -1.18 -1.95
CA ASP A 144 6.35 -2.03 -2.52
C ASP A 144 7.60 -2.06 -1.62
N GLY A 145 8.54 -2.97 -1.92
CA GLY A 145 9.75 -3.17 -1.11
C GLY A 145 10.66 -1.95 -1.01
N GLU A 146 10.90 -1.24 -2.12
CA GLU A 146 11.83 -0.10 -2.15
C GLU A 146 11.25 1.10 -1.39
N SER A 147 9.95 1.36 -1.56
CA SER A 147 9.27 2.41 -0.80
C SER A 147 9.17 2.08 0.69
N LEU A 148 8.91 0.81 1.05
CA LEU A 148 8.89 0.38 2.46
C LEU A 148 10.26 0.55 3.13
N GLU A 149 11.33 0.13 2.46
CA GLU A 149 12.70 0.28 2.97
C GLU A 149 13.03 1.75 3.21
N THR A 150 12.78 2.61 2.22
CA THR A 150 13.02 4.06 2.32
C THR A 150 12.18 4.71 3.44
N LEU A 151 10.93 4.30 3.61
CA LEU A 151 10.07 4.76 4.70
C LEU A 151 10.65 4.34 6.06
N VAL A 152 11.02 3.06 6.23
CA VAL A 152 11.60 2.52 7.46
C VAL A 152 12.90 3.24 7.82
N GLU A 153 13.77 3.49 6.85
CA GLU A 153 15.01 4.26 7.03
C GLU A 153 14.74 5.70 7.48
N SER A 154 13.78 6.38 6.86
CA SER A 154 13.40 7.75 7.19
C SER A 154 12.82 7.85 8.61
N LEU A 155 11.92 6.93 8.97
CA LEU A 155 11.35 6.85 10.31
C LEU A 155 12.40 6.49 11.36
N ALA A 156 13.36 5.61 11.02
CA ALA A 156 14.48 5.28 11.89
C ALA A 156 15.36 6.51 12.12
N GLY A 157 15.73 7.25 11.08
CA GLY A 157 16.51 8.49 11.20
C GLY A 157 15.81 9.56 12.06
N HIS A 158 14.48 9.61 12.04
CA HIS A 158 13.68 10.53 12.86
C HIS A 158 13.54 10.08 14.32
N SER A 159 13.61 8.77 14.58
CA SER A 159 13.32 8.22 15.89
C SER A 159 14.59 8.15 16.76
N PRO A 160 14.56 8.53 18.06
CA PRO A 160 15.75 8.57 18.91
C PRO A 160 16.53 7.24 19.02
N GLN A 161 15.84 6.11 18.86
CA GLN A 161 16.43 4.77 18.93
C GLN A 161 16.71 4.16 17.54
N GLY A 162 16.60 4.94 16.46
CA GLY A 162 16.88 4.45 15.12
C GLY A 162 15.95 3.30 14.72
N ALA A 163 16.52 2.34 13.98
CA ALA A 163 15.85 1.09 13.63
C ALA A 163 15.47 0.21 14.84
N ARG A 164 15.96 0.53 16.05
CA ARG A 164 15.62 -0.19 17.29
C ARG A 164 14.40 0.39 18.01
N THR A 165 13.82 1.47 17.48
CA THR A 165 12.60 2.07 18.02
C THR A 165 11.49 1.02 18.08
N GLU A 166 10.98 0.79 19.29
CA GLU A 166 9.92 -0.18 19.51
C GLU A 166 8.60 0.37 18.95
N CYS A 167 8.04 -0.40 18.02
CA CYS A 167 6.82 -0.06 17.31
C CYS A 167 5.74 -1.11 17.54
N ILE A 168 4.51 -0.67 17.33
CA ILE A 168 3.33 -1.51 17.21
C ILE A 168 2.98 -1.56 15.72
N PHE A 169 2.67 -2.76 15.25
CA PHE A 169 2.27 -3.04 13.87
C PHE A 169 0.89 -3.68 13.91
N LEU A 170 -0.08 -3.06 13.26
CA LEU A 170 -1.43 -3.60 13.12
C LEU A 170 -1.64 -4.07 11.68
N TYR A 171 -2.19 -5.25 11.53
CA TYR A 171 -2.88 -5.70 10.33
C TYR A 171 -4.38 -5.65 10.60
N ALA A 172 -5.11 -4.87 9.82
CA ALA A 172 -6.56 -4.87 9.83
C ALA A 172 -7.11 -6.18 9.25
N SER A 173 -8.41 -6.45 9.46
CA SER A 173 -8.99 -7.76 9.15
C SER A 173 -8.83 -8.21 7.70
N LEU A 174 -8.93 -7.29 6.72
CA LEU A 174 -8.78 -7.62 5.31
C LEU A 174 -7.34 -8.02 4.95
N PRO A 175 -6.28 -7.21 5.23
CA PRO A 175 -4.89 -7.64 5.06
C PRO A 175 -4.52 -8.91 5.84
N ALA A 176 -5.14 -9.12 7.01
CA ALA A 176 -4.91 -10.29 7.84
C ALA A 176 -5.61 -11.56 7.35
N GLY A 177 -6.69 -11.43 6.57
CA GLY A 177 -7.62 -12.52 6.27
C GLY A 177 -8.33 -13.09 7.51
N ASP A 178 -8.41 -12.31 8.60
CA ASP A 178 -9.00 -12.72 9.88
C ASP A 178 -9.87 -11.58 10.46
N PHE A 179 -11.18 -11.82 10.51
CA PHE A 179 -12.16 -10.86 11.04
C PHE A 179 -12.47 -11.05 12.52
N GLU A 180 -12.02 -12.17 13.10
CA GLU A 180 -12.35 -12.55 14.47
C GLU A 180 -11.25 -12.10 15.44
N ASN A 181 -10.00 -12.10 14.99
CA ASN A 181 -8.86 -11.79 15.85
C ASN A 181 -8.13 -10.51 15.40
N PRO A 182 -7.77 -9.60 16.33
CA PRO A 182 -6.94 -8.45 16.00
C PRO A 182 -5.49 -8.85 15.75
N HIS A 183 -4.91 -8.37 14.64
CA HIS A 183 -3.55 -8.69 14.23
C HIS A 183 -2.51 -7.65 14.65
N VAL A 184 -2.17 -7.65 15.94
CA VAL A 184 -1.20 -6.70 16.52
C VAL A 184 0.14 -7.36 16.83
N TRP A 185 1.23 -6.76 16.37
CA TRP A 185 2.60 -7.16 16.63
C TRP A 185 3.38 -6.04 17.30
N ARG A 186 4.46 -6.41 18.00
CA ARG A 186 5.42 -5.48 18.60
C ARG A 186 6.84 -5.87 18.22
N GLY A 187 7.69 -4.88 18.05
CA GLY A 187 9.11 -5.11 17.82
C GLY A 187 9.83 -3.87 17.28
N PRO A 188 11.12 -4.01 16.94
CA PRO A 188 11.89 -2.88 16.42
C PRO A 188 11.42 -2.50 15.01
N LEU A 189 11.39 -1.20 14.73
CA LEU A 189 11.07 -0.64 13.41
C LEU A 189 11.84 -1.30 12.26
N GLY A 190 13.12 -1.59 12.43
CA GLY A 190 13.94 -2.23 11.41
C GLY A 190 13.55 -3.68 11.07
N ALA A 191 12.66 -4.30 11.84
CA ALA A 191 12.13 -5.64 11.56
C ALA A 191 10.78 -5.62 10.83
N THR A 192 10.35 -4.47 10.30
CA THR A 192 9.07 -4.35 9.58
C THR A 192 8.97 -5.35 8.42
N GLY A 193 10.07 -5.52 7.66
CA GLY A 193 10.12 -6.47 6.54
C GLY A 193 9.95 -7.94 6.95
N ASP A 194 10.28 -8.31 8.19
CA ASP A 194 10.16 -9.70 8.68
C ASP A 194 8.70 -10.20 8.73
N LEU A 195 7.72 -9.30 8.63
CA LEU A 195 6.29 -9.64 8.60
C LEU A 195 5.79 -10.01 7.21
N LEU A 196 6.56 -9.73 6.15
CA LEU A 196 6.18 -10.01 4.78
C LEU A 196 6.48 -11.46 4.41
N GLU A 197 5.55 -12.12 3.72
CA GLU A 197 5.71 -13.48 3.15
C GLU A 197 6.97 -13.58 2.27
N HIS A 198 7.30 -12.51 1.55
CA HIS A 198 8.51 -12.43 0.73
C HIS A 198 9.81 -12.62 1.54
N HIS A 199 9.77 -12.34 2.85
CA HIS A 199 10.86 -12.55 3.79
C HIS A 199 10.60 -13.71 4.77
N GLY A 200 9.61 -14.56 4.49
CA GLY A 200 9.22 -15.69 5.34
C GLY A 200 8.27 -15.33 6.50
N GLY A 201 7.73 -14.10 6.49
CA GLY A 201 6.68 -13.65 7.41
C GLY A 201 5.28 -14.16 7.05
N PRO A 202 4.25 -13.80 7.83
CA PRO A 202 2.91 -14.35 7.68
C PRO A 202 1.95 -13.53 6.81
N TYR A 203 2.36 -12.39 6.23
CA TYR A 203 1.45 -11.51 5.48
C TYR A 203 1.93 -11.18 4.07
N SER A 204 1.01 -11.20 3.11
CA SER A 204 1.22 -10.67 1.76
C SER A 204 1.04 -9.15 1.66
N PHE A 205 0.91 -8.44 2.78
CA PHE A 205 0.73 -6.98 2.86
C PHE A 205 1.77 -6.37 3.80
N THR A 206 2.13 -5.10 3.59
CA THR A 206 2.75 -4.31 4.66
C THR A 206 1.76 -4.08 5.81
N PRO A 207 2.22 -3.82 7.04
CA PRO A 207 1.31 -3.51 8.14
C PRO A 207 0.40 -2.34 7.80
N THR A 208 -0.88 -2.50 8.10
CA THR A 208 -1.94 -1.50 7.88
C THR A 208 -1.66 -0.22 8.65
N ASN A 209 -1.24 -0.34 9.91
CA ASN A 209 -0.80 0.78 10.72
C ASN A 209 0.53 0.47 11.41
N ILE A 210 1.40 1.48 11.54
CA ILE A 210 2.66 1.40 12.28
C ILE A 210 2.82 2.65 13.14
N TRP A 211 3.17 2.48 14.41
CA TRP A 211 3.48 3.62 15.29
C TRP A 211 4.44 3.25 16.42
N PRO A 212 5.29 4.19 16.89
CA PRO A 212 6.11 4.01 18.07
C PRO A 212 5.24 4.16 19.34
N HIS A 213 5.72 3.65 20.47
CA HIS A 213 4.99 3.74 21.74
C HIS A 213 4.64 5.19 22.15
N ASP A 214 5.50 6.16 21.82
CA ASP A 214 5.28 7.58 22.12
C ASP A 214 4.35 8.29 21.12
N ARG A 215 3.92 7.59 20.05
CA ARG A 215 3.07 8.10 18.97
C ARG A 215 3.61 9.38 18.32
N SER A 216 4.93 9.55 18.30
CA SER A 216 5.58 10.70 17.65
C SER A 216 5.32 10.78 16.13
N TRP A 217 5.01 9.64 15.50
CA TRP A 217 4.57 9.52 14.12
C TRP A 217 3.59 8.36 13.96
N PHE A 218 2.90 8.29 12.82
CA PHE A 218 1.91 7.26 12.52
C PHE A 218 1.87 6.97 11.03
N VAL A 219 1.89 5.70 10.67
CA VAL A 219 1.73 5.21 9.30
C VAL A 219 0.36 4.56 9.18
N TRP A 220 -0.32 4.81 8.07
CA TRP A 220 -1.60 4.20 7.72
C TRP A 220 -1.68 3.91 6.23
N THR A 221 -2.02 2.68 5.88
CA THR A 221 -2.54 2.31 4.56
C THR A 221 -3.91 1.66 4.75
N ASP A 222 -4.71 1.67 3.70
CA ASP A 222 -6.02 1.05 3.67
C ASP A 222 -6.10 0.10 2.48
N TYR A 223 -6.83 -1.00 2.66
CA TYR A 223 -6.96 -2.10 1.70
C TYR A 223 -7.28 -1.65 0.28
N ASP A 224 -8.11 -0.62 0.12
CA ASP A 224 -8.58 -0.13 -1.19
C ASP A 224 -7.78 1.08 -1.70
N LEU A 225 -6.72 1.50 -0.98
CA LEU A 225 -5.92 2.67 -1.33
C LEU A 225 -4.63 2.28 -2.04
N SER A 226 -4.24 3.13 -2.99
CA SER A 226 -2.97 3.05 -3.71
C SER A 226 -1.95 4.05 -3.14
N GLY A 227 -2.09 4.36 -1.86
CA GLY A 227 -1.20 5.25 -1.13
C GLY A 227 -1.13 4.90 0.37
N THR A 228 -0.01 5.25 0.98
CA THR A 228 0.23 5.09 2.41
C THR A 228 0.45 6.46 3.03
N LYS A 229 -0.39 6.85 3.99
CA LYS A 229 -0.25 8.12 4.69
C LYS A 229 0.75 8.00 5.83
N VAL A 230 1.62 9.00 5.94
CA VAL A 230 2.52 9.17 7.09
C VAL A 230 2.21 10.50 7.75
N SER A 231 2.02 10.48 9.07
CA SER A 231 1.71 11.64 9.90
C SER A 231 2.77 11.79 10.98
N GLY A 232 3.19 13.02 11.27
CA GLY A 232 4.26 13.27 12.24
C GLY A 232 4.61 14.75 12.39
N SER A 233 5.83 15.02 12.83
CA SER A 233 6.37 16.39 12.80
C SER A 233 6.55 16.89 11.36
N ARG A 234 6.51 18.20 11.15
CA ARG A 234 6.79 18.78 9.83
C ARG A 234 8.18 18.44 9.31
N HIS A 235 9.15 18.30 10.20
CA HIS A 235 10.50 17.89 9.82
C HIS A 235 10.54 16.46 9.26
N LEU A 236 9.79 15.53 9.86
CA LEU A 236 9.65 14.17 9.29
C LEU A 236 9.02 14.23 7.90
N ILE A 237 7.92 14.97 7.74
CA ILE A 237 7.23 15.05 6.45
C ILE A 237 8.12 15.65 5.36
N GLN A 238 8.85 16.73 5.67
CA GLN A 238 9.82 17.31 4.74
C GLN A 238 10.95 16.35 4.36
N THR A 239 11.34 15.45 5.27
CA THR A 239 12.36 14.42 5.00
C THR A 239 11.82 13.39 4.01
N LEU A 240 10.57 12.96 4.17
CA LEU A 240 9.91 12.04 3.25
C LEU A 240 9.69 12.67 1.87
N ASP A 241 9.24 13.92 1.81
CA ASP A 241 9.04 14.64 0.55
C ASP A 241 10.34 14.88 -0.23
N ALA A 242 11.49 14.89 0.46
CA ALA A 242 12.80 15.03 -0.16
C ALA A 242 13.44 13.68 -0.54
N ALA A 243 12.84 12.55 -0.17
CA ALA A 243 13.39 11.22 -0.43
C ALA A 243 13.15 10.81 -1.90
N PRO A 244 14.19 10.65 -2.73
CA PRO A 244 14.02 10.47 -4.17
C PRO A 244 13.39 9.14 -4.57
N ALA A 245 13.39 8.14 -3.69
CA ALA A 245 12.75 6.84 -3.93
C ALA A 245 11.23 6.87 -3.66
N LEU A 246 10.75 7.91 -2.95
CA LEU A 246 9.35 8.12 -2.63
C LEU A 246 8.75 9.17 -3.56
N GLU A 247 7.57 8.88 -4.07
CA GLU A 247 6.72 9.91 -4.66
C GLU A 247 5.69 10.29 -3.60
N THR A 248 5.68 11.56 -3.20
CA THR A 248 4.80 12.03 -2.14
C THR A 248 3.77 13.03 -2.64
N TRP A 249 2.63 13.03 -1.95
CA TRP A 249 1.59 14.01 -2.13
C TRP A 249 1.09 14.50 -0.77
N SER A 250 1.40 15.76 -0.47
CA SER A 250 0.79 16.44 0.68
C SER A 250 -0.54 17.03 0.26
N ASP A 251 -1.57 16.75 1.07
CA ASP A 251 -2.84 17.43 0.95
C ASP A 251 -2.63 18.92 1.23
N PRO A 252 -3.03 19.85 0.35
CA PRO A 252 -2.89 21.29 0.60
C PRO A 252 -3.80 21.84 1.71
N ARG A 253 -4.56 20.98 2.41
CA ARG A 253 -5.47 21.36 3.51
C ARG A 253 -4.75 21.80 4.79
#